data_AF-A0A8K0V7I0-F1
#
_entry.id   AF-A0A8K0V7I0-F1
#
_cell.length_a   1.000
_cell.length_b   1.000
_cell.length_c   1.000
_cell.angle_alpha   90.00
_cell.angle_beta   90.00
_cell.angle_gamma   90.00
#
_symmetry.space_group_name_H-M   'P 1'
#
loop_
_entity.id
_entity.type
_entity.pdbx_description
1 polymer ?
#
loop_
_entity_poly.entity_id
_entity_poly.type
_entity_poly.pdbx_seq_one_letter_code
_entity_poly.pdbx_strand_id
1 'polypeptide(L)' 'MELSGLFDAISTRSVDMGYTAAYYNFGKGPAFALRAAIPFGMNTRGQSARLCEGCGLECGNEFLAGYNMM' A
#
# COMPACT_ATOMS: atom_id res chain seq x y z
N MET A 1 7.45 -17.51 -6.11
CA MET A 1 6.91 -17.06 -4.81
C MET A 1 6.10 -15.81 -5.11
N GLU A 2 4.78 -15.95 -5.21
CA GLU A 2 3.89 -14.85 -5.57
C GLU A 2 4.03 -13.73 -4.52
N LEU A 3 4.34 -12.50 -4.96
CA LEU A 3 4.57 -11.32 -4.10
C LEU A 3 3.35 -10.93 -3.24
N SER A 4 2.17 -11.48 -3.55
CA SER A 4 0.95 -11.40 -2.73
C SER A 4 1.07 -12.10 -1.37
N GLY A 5 1.96 -13.10 -1.26
CA GLY A 5 2.11 -13.91 -0.04
C GLY A 5 2.59 -13.11 1.17
N LEU A 6 3.38 -12.05 0.97
CA LEU A 6 3.85 -11.22 2.09
C LEU A 6 2.70 -10.43 2.71
N PHE A 7 1.76 -9.93 1.90
CA PHE A 7 0.59 -9.23 2.40
C PHE A 7 -0.29 -10.15 3.25
N ASP A 8 -0.56 -11.36 2.76
CA ASP A 8 -1.35 -12.33 3.51
C ASP A 8 -0.66 -12.75 4.81
N ALA A 9 0.66 -12.98 4.78
CA ALA A 9 1.43 -13.32 5.96
C ALA A 9 1.39 -12.25 7.06
N ILE A 10 1.38 -10.95 6.71
CA ILE A 10 1.23 -9.86 7.67
C ILE A 10 -0.22 -9.78 8.17
N SER A 11 -1.20 -9.91 7.28
CA SER A 11 -2.63 -9.87 7.61
C SER A 11 -3.04 -10.98 8.60
N THR A 12 -2.45 -12.16 8.45
CA THR A 12 -2.64 -13.32 9.35
C THR A 12 -1.74 -13.31 10.57
N ARG A 13 -0.92 -12.25 10.77
CA ARG A 13 0.08 -12.15 11.86
C ARG A 13 1.10 -13.30 11.88
N SER A 14 1.42 -13.86 10.73
CA SER A 14 2.50 -14.85 10.58
C SER A 14 3.88 -14.19 10.53
N VAL A 15 3.94 -12.92 10.15
CA VAL A 15 5.14 -12.07 10.17
C VAL A 15 4.74 -10.68 10.71
N ASP A 16 5.57 -10.07 11.56
CA ASP A 16 5.25 -8.78 12.20
C ASP A 16 5.32 -7.58 11.23
N MET A 17 6.23 -7.60 10.25
CA MET A 17 6.43 -6.51 9.30
C MET A 17 6.96 -7.01 7.95
N GLY A 18 6.72 -6.25 6.89
CA GLY A 18 7.31 -6.52 5.58
C GLY A 18 7.42 -5.27 4.72
N TYR A 19 8.30 -5.33 3.72
CA TYR A 19 8.53 -4.24 2.78
C TYR A 19 8.18 -4.69 1.37
N THR A 20 7.20 -4.02 0.74
CA THR A 20 6.72 -4.37 -0.60
C THR A 20 6.04 -3.20 -1.28
N ALA A 21 5.88 -3.27 -2.60
CA ALA A 21 5.09 -2.31 -3.35
C ALA A 21 3.60 -2.70 -3.29
N ALA A 22 2.75 -1.76 -2.86
CA ALA A 22 1.32 -2.02 -2.68
C ALA A 22 0.60 -2.47 -3.97
N TYR A 23 1.05 -2.04 -5.16
CA TYR A 23 0.42 -2.41 -6.43
C TYR A 23 0.48 -3.92 -6.74
N TYR A 24 1.34 -4.70 -6.08
CA TYR A 24 1.33 -6.17 -6.23
C TYR A 24 0.04 -6.80 -5.71
N ASN A 25 -0.70 -6.08 -4.87
CA ASN A 25 -2.00 -6.49 -4.34
C ASN A 25 -3.19 -5.91 -5.13
N PHE A 26 -2.97 -5.40 -6.35
CA PHE A 26 -4.02 -4.86 -7.21
C PHE A 26 -5.19 -5.84 -7.42
N GLY A 27 -4.91 -7.14 -7.49
CA GLY A 27 -5.94 -8.19 -7.61
C GLY A 27 -6.89 -8.30 -6.40
N LYS A 28 -6.50 -7.78 -5.22
CA LYS A 28 -7.37 -7.70 -4.03
C LYS A 28 -8.23 -6.44 -4.01
N GLY A 29 -7.81 -5.41 -4.74
CA GLY A 29 -8.52 -4.15 -4.85
C GLY A 29 -7.69 -3.12 -5.63
N PRO A 30 -8.30 -2.36 -6.55
CA PRO A 30 -7.55 -1.38 -7.36
C PRO A 30 -6.97 -0.24 -6.51
N ALA A 31 -7.55 0.05 -5.34
CA ALA A 31 -7.09 1.07 -4.41
C ALA A 31 -5.64 0.86 -3.93
N PHE A 32 -5.16 -0.40 -3.88
CA PHE A 32 -3.78 -0.71 -3.49
C PHE A 32 -2.74 -0.05 -4.41
N ALA A 33 -3.05 0.14 -5.70
CA ALA A 33 -2.13 0.81 -6.62
C ALA A 33 -1.90 2.29 -6.28
N LEU A 34 -2.89 2.97 -5.68
CA LEU A 34 -2.78 4.38 -5.30
C LEU A 34 -1.71 4.62 -4.24
N ARG A 35 -1.39 3.63 -3.39
CA ARG A 35 -0.34 3.76 -2.38
C ARG A 35 1.06 3.51 -2.93
N ALA A 36 1.18 2.95 -4.14
CA ALA A 36 2.46 2.71 -4.80
C ALA A 36 2.63 3.60 -6.03
N ALA A 37 2.07 3.21 -7.17
CA ALA A 37 2.13 3.98 -8.41
C ALA A 37 0.98 3.57 -9.34
N ILE A 38 0.52 4.54 -10.13
CA ILE A 38 -0.47 4.33 -11.20
C ILE A 38 0.09 4.90 -12.52
N PRO A 39 -0.31 4.35 -13.68
CA PRO A 39 0.03 4.96 -14.97
C PRO A 39 -0.40 6.43 -15.01
N PHE A 40 0.46 7.30 -15.52
CA PHE A 40 0.24 8.75 -15.55
C PHE A 40 0.00 9.40 -14.16
N GLY A 41 0.49 8.75 -13.10
CA GLY A 41 0.49 9.30 -11.75
C GLY A 41 1.53 10.39 -11.52
N MET A 42 1.73 10.74 -10.26
CA MET A 42 2.71 11.77 -9.87
C MET A 42 4.14 11.26 -10.01
N ASN A 43 5.07 12.18 -10.29
CA ASN A 43 6.49 11.93 -10.09
C ASN A 43 6.83 11.81 -8.59
N THR A 44 8.06 11.43 -8.26
CA THR A 44 8.50 11.22 -6.87
C THR A 44 8.21 12.40 -5.95
N ARG A 45 8.44 13.65 -6.41
CA ARG A 45 8.19 14.84 -5.59
C ARG A 45 6.69 15.04 -5.30
N GLY A 46 5.84 14.87 -6.32
CA GLY A 46 4.39 14.95 -6.15
C GLY A 46 3.85 13.82 -5.28
N GLN A 47 4.36 12.60 -5.45
CA GLN A 47 3.98 11.46 -4.62
C GLN A 47 4.38 11.68 -3.15
N SER A 48 5.59 12.18 -2.86
CA SER A 48 6.01 12.53 -1.51
C SER A 48 5.16 13.66 -0.91
N ALA A 49 4.87 14.70 -1.68
CA ALA A 49 3.99 15.79 -1.23
C ALA A 49 2.59 15.29 -0.88
N ARG A 50 2.01 14.42 -1.72
CA ARG A 50 0.73 13.77 -1.41
C ARG A 50 0.79 12.93 -0.14
N LEU A 51 1.84 12.12 0.03
CA LEU A 51 1.96 11.22 1.18
C LEU A 51 2.10 12.00 2.49
N CYS A 52 3.00 12.99 2.54
CA CYS A 52 3.30 13.71 3.78
C CYS A 52 2.32 14.84 4.10
N GLU A 53 1.89 15.62 3.09
CA GLU A 53 1.11 16.85 3.30
C GLU A 53 -0.32 16.76 2.74
N GLY A 54 -0.56 15.83 1.82
CA GLY A 54 -1.83 15.69 1.08
C GLY A 54 -2.75 14.59 1.60
N CYS A 55 -2.68 14.25 2.89
CA CYS A 55 -3.47 13.18 3.52
C CYS A 55 -3.21 11.76 2.93
N GLY A 56 -2.16 11.58 2.11
CA GLY A 56 -1.90 10.33 1.41
C GLY A 56 -1.48 9.17 2.33
N LEU A 57 -0.74 9.46 3.40
CA LEU A 57 -0.42 8.47 4.43
C LEU A 57 -1.66 8.10 5.25
N GLU A 58 -2.41 9.10 5.72
CA GLU A 58 -3.61 8.94 6.56
C GLU A 58 -4.68 8.10 5.84
N CYS A 59 -5.08 8.50 4.62
CA CYS A 59 -6.03 7.73 3.82
C CYS A 59 -5.54 6.32 3.51
N GLY A 60 -4.23 6.15 3.27
CA GLY A 60 -3.66 4.84 3.00
C GLY A 60 -3.64 3.92 4.23
N ASN A 61 -3.39 4.48 5.42
CA ASN A 61 -3.40 3.73 6.68
C ASN A 61 -4.83 3.35 7.07
N GLU A 62 -5.81 4.24 6.87
CA GLU A 62 -7.23 3.95 7.09
C GLU A 62 -7.71 2.80 6.20
N PHE A 63 -7.31 2.80 4.92
CA PHE A 63 -7.59 1.70 4.01
C PHE A 63 -6.95 0.37 4.45
N LEU A 64 -5.71 0.41 4.94
CA LEU A 64 -4.96 -0.77 5.38
C LEU A 64 -5.41 -1.30 6.75
N ALA A 65 -6.05 -0.49 7.58
CA ALA A 65 -6.57 -0.90 8.89
C ALA A 65 -7.56 -2.07 8.78
N GLY A 66 -8.33 -2.15 7.68
CA GLY A 66 -9.22 -3.28 7.39
C GLY A 66 -8.50 -4.62 7.17
N TYR A 67 -7.18 -4.60 7.01
CA TYR A 67 -6.32 -5.76 6.82
C TYR A 67 -5.37 -6.01 7.99
N ASN A 68 -5.65 -5.43 9.17
CA ASN A 68 -4.78 -5.47 10.35
C ASN A 68 -3.39 -4.87 10.12
N MET A 69 -3.27 -3.89 9.23
CA MET A 69 -2.01 -3.22 8.89
C MET A 69 -2.08 -1.72 9.19
N MET A 70 -0.91 -1.10 9.37
CA MET A 70 -0.74 0.34 9.58
C MET A 70 0.08 0.98 8.45
#